data_AF-A0A162Z1R6-F1
#
_entry.id   AF-A0A162Z1R6-F1
#
_cell.length_a   1.000
_cell.length_b   1.000
_cell.length_c   1.000
_cell.angle_alpha   90.00
_cell.angle_beta   90.00
_cell.angle_gamma   90.00
#
_symmetry.space_group_name_H-M   'P 1'
#
loop_
_entity.id
_entity.type
_entity.pdbx_description
1 polymer ?
#
loop_
_entity_poly.entity_id
_entity_poly.type
_entity_poly.pdbx_seq_one_letter_code
_entity_poly.pdbx_strand_id
1 'polypeptide(L)'
;TLLEFNRANNIAIMLAKIKLPYPDIRDAIWNIDDNILSTDNLMAIRQYIPTKEEIEIVKEYQGDVDMLGNAERYFRSIMYIPRLADRVSCMIFRRRFKDELEEILPELDIIQMAITELKSSTKFKHVLKTVLAIGNYLNGQTVRGNARGFHLDALLKMRDTRAEGEGVSNVPTLLHYLVYFLSKSDDDVVNFRQDISHLQAAAKLSAPTLFATVNSLNGNLNQIKEELSLSTRRKTSELQIDRFAEAMQEFVLEAEPVVNDLKAMTRDIEEKLKDLIVYYGEDPNTIKSEEFFDIISTFSNSFEKAQIEIHEARERALKRQRQQEMQ
;
A
#
# COMPACT_ATOMS: atom_id res chain seq x y z
N THR A 1 -13.65 29.93 -31.79
CA THR A 1 -12.97 28.79 -31.14
C THR A 1 -12.81 27.68 -32.15
N LEU A 2 -11.61 27.11 -32.21
CA LEU A 2 -11.22 26.03 -33.12
C LEU A 2 -11.36 24.64 -32.49
N LEU A 3 -11.38 24.60 -31.15
CA LEU A 3 -11.51 23.37 -30.38
C LEU A 3 -12.99 23.07 -30.04
N GLU A 4 -13.28 21.82 -29.74
CA GLU A 4 -14.59 21.42 -29.20
C GLU A 4 -14.95 22.24 -27.95
N PHE A 5 -16.19 22.71 -27.86
CA PHE A 5 -16.62 23.66 -26.83
C PHE A 5 -16.33 23.18 -25.40
N ASN A 6 -16.71 21.93 -25.09
CA ASN A 6 -16.48 21.35 -23.76
C ASN A 6 -14.97 21.21 -23.45
N ARG A 7 -14.17 20.86 -24.45
CA ARG A 7 -12.72 20.71 -24.33
C ARG A 7 -12.07 22.07 -24.07
N ALA A 8 -12.42 23.10 -24.85
CA ALA A 8 -11.95 24.46 -24.67
C ALA A 8 -12.33 25.03 -23.30
N ASN A 9 -13.56 24.79 -22.84
CA ASN A 9 -14.03 25.25 -21.53
C ASN A 9 -13.25 24.61 -20.37
N ASN A 10 -13.01 23.29 -20.43
CA ASN A 10 -12.24 22.60 -19.40
C ASN A 10 -10.78 23.10 -19.34
N ILE A 11 -10.16 23.36 -20.49
CA ILE A 11 -8.82 23.97 -20.56
C ILE A 11 -8.84 25.37 -19.97
N ALA A 12 -9.84 26.20 -20.29
CA ALA A 12 -9.97 27.54 -19.72
C ALA A 12 -10.11 27.52 -18.20
N ILE A 13 -10.88 26.58 -17.64
CA ILE A 13 -11.01 26.38 -16.19
C ILE A 13 -9.66 26.00 -15.57
N MET A 14 -8.93 25.08 -16.20
CA MET A 14 -7.59 24.69 -15.76
C MET A 14 -6.63 25.90 -15.75
N LEU A 15 -6.60 26.68 -16.83
CA LEU A 15 -5.76 27.88 -16.93
C LEU A 15 -6.13 28.95 -15.89
N ALA A 16 -7.43 29.11 -15.58
CA ALA A 16 -7.90 30.01 -14.55
C ALA A 16 -7.47 29.60 -13.13
N LYS A 17 -7.11 28.32 -12.91
CA LYS A 17 -6.50 27.85 -11.66
C LYS A 17 -5.00 28.08 -11.62
N ILE A 18 -4.30 27.87 -12.75
CA ILE A 18 -2.85 28.10 -12.86
C ILE A 18 -2.52 29.60 -12.74
N LYS A 19 -3.34 30.49 -13.33
CA LYS A 19 -3.21 31.94 -13.23
C LYS A 19 -1.84 32.51 -13.64
N LEU A 20 -1.22 31.88 -14.64
CA LEU A 20 0.04 32.35 -15.22
C LEU A 20 -0.17 32.76 -16.70
N PRO A 21 0.60 33.74 -17.19
CA PRO A 21 0.73 33.97 -18.62
C PRO A 21 1.18 32.70 -19.35
N TYR A 22 0.61 32.44 -20.54
CA TYR A 22 0.92 31.21 -21.30
C TYR A 22 2.41 31.07 -21.69
N PRO A 23 3.14 32.16 -22.03
CA PRO A 23 4.58 32.10 -22.22
C PRO A 23 5.33 31.65 -20.96
N ASP A 24 4.90 32.11 -19.78
CA ASP A 24 5.54 31.75 -18.51
C ASP A 24 5.32 30.27 -18.18
N ILE A 25 4.14 29.72 -18.50
CA ILE A 25 3.89 28.27 -18.39
C ILE A 25 4.83 27.49 -19.33
N ARG A 26 4.96 27.93 -20.59
CA ARG A 26 5.87 27.32 -21.56
C ARG A 26 7.31 27.34 -21.05
N ASP A 27 7.78 28.48 -20.57
CA ASP A 27 9.16 28.68 -20.14
C ASP A 27 9.46 27.92 -18.85
N ALA A 28 8.51 27.83 -17.92
CA ALA A 28 8.63 26.99 -16.72
C ALA A 28 8.78 25.50 -17.06
N ILE A 29 8.04 24.99 -18.05
CA ILE A 29 8.19 23.60 -18.53
C ILE A 29 9.53 23.40 -19.25
N TRP A 30 9.97 24.40 -20.04
CA TRP A 30 11.22 24.33 -20.78
C TRP A 30 12.45 24.31 -19.85
N ASN A 31 12.40 25.13 -18.80
CA ASN A 31 13.50 25.32 -17.85
C ASN A 31 13.42 24.42 -16.60
N ILE A 32 12.36 23.60 -16.47
CA ILE A 32 12.11 22.77 -15.29
C ILE A 32 12.04 23.62 -14.01
N ASP A 33 11.28 24.72 -14.06
CA ASP A 33 11.19 25.65 -12.93
C ASP A 33 10.16 25.20 -11.88
N ASP A 34 10.67 24.64 -10.78
CA ASP A 34 9.87 24.14 -9.66
C ASP A 34 9.16 25.23 -8.84
N ASN A 35 9.59 26.49 -8.95
CA ASN A 35 9.02 27.61 -8.21
C ASN A 35 7.78 28.20 -8.90
N ILE A 36 7.66 28.03 -10.22
CA ILE A 36 6.58 28.62 -11.01
C ILE A 36 5.38 27.69 -11.13
N LEU A 37 5.61 26.43 -11.53
CA LEU A 37 4.55 25.44 -11.66
C LEU A 37 4.59 24.52 -10.45
N SER A 38 3.48 24.31 -9.76
CA SER A 38 3.36 23.29 -8.72
C SER A 38 3.14 21.88 -9.30
N THR A 39 3.26 20.84 -8.48
CA THR A 39 2.92 19.46 -8.89
C THR A 39 1.47 19.35 -9.36
N ASP A 40 0.53 20.01 -8.68
CA ASP A 40 -0.88 20.07 -9.08
C ASP A 40 -1.06 20.77 -10.44
N ASN A 41 -0.29 21.83 -10.72
CA ASN A 41 -0.33 22.47 -12.02
C ASN A 41 0.17 21.51 -13.11
N LEU A 42 1.27 20.79 -12.86
CA LEU A 42 1.80 19.81 -13.81
C LEU A 42 0.80 18.67 -14.06
N MET A 43 0.14 18.16 -13.03
CA MET A 43 -0.92 17.13 -13.16
C MET A 43 -2.11 17.65 -13.99
N ALA A 44 -2.54 18.89 -13.74
CA ALA A 44 -3.60 19.52 -14.52
C ALA A 44 -3.17 19.72 -15.99
N ILE A 45 -1.95 20.18 -16.23
CA ILE A 45 -1.39 20.31 -17.59
C ILE A 45 -1.36 18.93 -18.27
N ARG A 46 -0.92 17.88 -17.56
CA ARG A 46 -0.83 16.51 -18.10
C ARG A 46 -2.17 15.98 -18.59
N GLN A 47 -3.25 16.30 -17.89
CA GLN A 47 -4.61 15.90 -18.24
C GLN A 47 -5.12 16.59 -19.52
N TYR A 48 -4.67 17.81 -19.79
CA TYR A 48 -5.14 18.66 -20.89
C TYR A 48 -4.08 18.92 -21.96
N ILE A 49 -3.17 17.95 -22.15
CA ILE A 49 -2.19 18.04 -23.23
C ILE A 49 -2.90 18.05 -24.59
N PRO A 50 -2.51 18.95 -25.52
CA PRO A 50 -3.07 18.98 -26.85
C PRO A 50 -2.89 17.64 -27.59
N THR A 51 -3.92 17.17 -28.28
CA THR A 51 -3.76 16.06 -29.23
C THR A 51 -3.02 16.54 -30.50
N LYS A 52 -2.55 15.59 -31.32
CA LYS A 52 -1.88 15.93 -32.58
C LYS A 52 -2.80 16.70 -33.52
N GLU A 53 -4.07 16.30 -33.58
CA GLU A 53 -5.11 16.94 -34.38
C GLU A 53 -5.37 18.36 -33.88
N GLU A 54 -5.51 18.55 -32.56
CA GLU A 54 -5.69 19.87 -31.95
C GLU A 54 -4.50 20.81 -32.25
N ILE A 55 -3.27 20.28 -32.22
CA ILE A 55 -2.06 21.05 -32.57
C ILE A 55 -2.10 21.50 -34.04
N GLU A 56 -2.41 20.61 -34.98
CA GLU A 56 -2.42 20.98 -36.41
C GLU A 56 -3.54 21.97 -36.72
N ILE A 57 -4.74 21.79 -36.16
CA ILE A 57 -5.85 22.76 -36.30
C ILE A 57 -5.42 24.16 -35.83
N VAL A 58 -4.83 24.23 -34.64
CA VAL A 58 -4.38 25.52 -34.07
C VAL A 58 -3.25 26.10 -34.90
N LYS A 59 -2.33 25.27 -35.41
CA LYS A 59 -1.16 25.66 -36.21
C LYS A 59 -1.52 26.21 -37.59
N GLU A 60 -2.48 25.60 -38.27
CA GLU A 60 -2.93 25.98 -39.62
C GLU A 60 -3.73 27.29 -39.65
N TYR A 61 -4.26 27.74 -38.51
CA TYR A 61 -4.97 29.01 -38.42
C TYR A 61 -4.09 30.20 -38.84
N GLN A 62 -4.47 30.86 -39.95
CA GLN A 62 -3.77 32.02 -40.53
C GLN A 62 -4.36 33.37 -40.11
N GLY A 63 -5.43 33.37 -39.30
CA GLY A 63 -6.06 34.60 -38.82
C GLY A 63 -5.30 35.27 -37.67
N ASP A 64 -5.89 36.32 -37.11
CA ASP A 64 -5.32 37.02 -35.96
C ASP A 64 -5.35 36.16 -34.69
N VAL A 65 -4.18 35.96 -34.07
CA VAL A 65 -4.02 35.17 -32.84
C VAL A 65 -4.82 35.76 -31.68
N ASP A 66 -5.07 37.07 -31.67
CA ASP A 66 -5.87 37.71 -30.62
C ASP A 66 -7.38 37.43 -30.74
N MET A 67 -7.83 36.90 -31.89
CA MET A 67 -9.21 36.41 -32.08
C MET A 67 -9.41 34.97 -31.59
N LEU A 68 -8.34 34.28 -31.19
CA LEU A 68 -8.41 32.92 -30.67
C LEU A 68 -8.87 32.90 -29.22
N GLY A 69 -9.58 31.82 -28.85
CA GLY A 69 -9.94 31.56 -27.47
C GLY A 69 -8.72 31.27 -26.60
N ASN A 70 -8.90 31.31 -25.27
CA ASN A 70 -7.84 31.10 -24.30
C ASN A 70 -7.15 29.74 -24.47
N ALA A 71 -7.90 28.68 -24.77
CA ALA A 71 -7.37 27.34 -24.97
C ALA A 71 -6.45 27.27 -26.19
N GLU A 72 -6.86 27.87 -27.32
CA GLU A 72 -6.09 27.91 -28.55
C GLU A 72 -4.83 28.77 -28.42
N ARG A 73 -4.93 29.93 -27.75
CA ARG A 73 -3.77 30.79 -27.44
C ARG A 73 -2.76 30.10 -26.52
N TYR A 74 -3.25 29.35 -25.54
CA TYR A 74 -2.41 28.49 -24.71
C TYR A 74 -1.71 27.42 -25.55
N PHE A 75 -2.44 26.69 -26.40
CA PHE A 75 -1.87 25.67 -27.27
C PHE A 75 -0.80 26.23 -28.20
N ARG A 76 -1.01 27.43 -28.79
CA ARG A 76 0.02 28.14 -29.58
C ARG A 76 1.32 28.38 -28.80
N SER A 77 1.23 28.59 -27.48
CA SER A 77 2.41 28.82 -26.64
C SER A 77 3.18 27.53 -26.37
N ILE A 78 2.49 26.41 -26.15
CA ILE A 78 3.13 25.15 -25.71
C ILE A 78 3.39 24.14 -26.83
N MET A 79 2.79 24.29 -28.01
CA MET A 79 2.87 23.30 -29.11
C MET A 79 4.29 23.02 -29.64
N TYR A 80 5.24 23.93 -29.41
CA TYR A 80 6.62 23.78 -29.83
C TYR A 80 7.48 23.03 -28.80
N ILE A 81 6.95 22.76 -27.61
CA ILE A 81 7.66 21.98 -26.58
C ILE A 81 7.79 20.54 -27.08
N PRO A 82 9.01 20.03 -27.30
CA PRO A 82 9.19 18.68 -27.77
C PRO A 82 8.71 17.69 -26.70
N ARG A 83 7.87 16.75 -27.12
CA ARG A 83 7.39 15.65 -26.27
C ARG A 83 6.81 16.13 -24.93
N LEU A 84 5.97 17.17 -25.01
CA LEU A 84 5.35 17.81 -23.84
C LEU A 84 4.76 16.79 -22.85
N ALA A 85 4.08 15.75 -23.35
CA ALA A 85 3.50 14.68 -22.52
C ALA A 85 4.50 13.96 -21.64
N ASP A 86 5.58 13.48 -22.24
CA ASP A 86 6.60 12.73 -21.54
C ASP A 86 7.39 13.65 -20.60
N ARG A 87 7.72 14.86 -21.06
CA ARG A 87 8.40 15.87 -20.25
C ARG A 87 7.63 16.20 -18.97
N VAL A 88 6.33 16.50 -19.07
CA VAL A 88 5.49 16.81 -17.91
C VAL A 88 5.36 15.58 -17.00
N SER A 89 5.21 14.37 -17.55
CA SER A 89 5.24 13.12 -16.77
C SER A 89 6.54 12.96 -15.96
N CYS A 90 7.69 13.19 -16.59
CA CYS A 90 9.00 13.12 -15.94
C CYS A 90 9.14 14.17 -14.82
N MET A 91 8.66 15.40 -15.05
CA MET A 91 8.64 16.45 -14.03
C MET A 91 7.77 16.08 -12.82
N ILE A 92 6.58 15.52 -13.05
CA ILE A 92 5.69 15.05 -11.97
C ILE A 92 6.39 13.98 -11.15
N PHE A 93 6.94 12.95 -11.82
CA PHE A 93 7.62 11.85 -11.13
C PHE A 93 8.80 12.34 -10.31
N ARG A 94 9.68 13.18 -10.87
CA ARG A 94 10.82 13.76 -10.14
C ARG A 94 10.37 14.45 -8.85
N ARG A 95 9.28 15.20 -8.90
CA ARG A 95 8.78 15.97 -7.75
C ARG A 95 8.10 15.12 -6.69
N ARG A 96 7.40 14.06 -7.10
CA ARG A 96 6.68 13.16 -6.19
C ARG A 96 7.53 12.03 -5.64
N PHE A 97 8.73 11.81 -6.20
CA PHE A 97 9.56 10.66 -5.87
C PHE A 97 9.81 10.50 -4.37
N LYS A 98 10.16 11.58 -3.67
CA LYS A 98 10.42 11.54 -2.22
C LYS A 98 9.15 11.21 -1.43
N ASP A 99 8.05 11.89 -1.73
CA ASP A 99 6.76 11.66 -1.07
C ASP A 99 6.28 10.21 -1.29
N GLU A 100 6.43 9.68 -2.51
CA GLU A 100 6.09 8.29 -2.82
C GLU A 100 6.97 7.29 -2.03
N LEU A 101 8.25 7.58 -1.83
CA LEU A 101 9.12 6.76 -0.98
C LEU A 101 8.72 6.82 0.51
N GLU A 102 8.39 8.00 1.01
CA GLU A 102 7.96 8.21 2.39
C GLU A 102 6.64 7.48 2.71
N GLU A 103 5.77 7.29 1.70
CA GLU A 103 4.55 6.49 1.82
C GLU A 103 4.84 4.97 1.76
N ILE A 104 5.68 4.52 0.82
CA ILE A 104 5.87 3.09 0.52
C ILE A 104 6.78 2.38 1.54
N LEU A 105 7.85 3.04 2.01
CA LEU A 105 8.86 2.40 2.86
C LEU A 105 8.29 1.90 4.19
N PRO A 106 7.47 2.67 4.94
CA PRO A 106 6.86 2.17 6.18
C PRO A 106 5.91 1.00 5.95
N GLU A 107 5.17 1.00 4.83
CA GLU A 107 4.25 -0.10 4.51
C GLU A 107 5.00 -1.40 4.20
N LEU A 108 6.14 -1.33 3.49
CA LEU A 108 7.00 -2.49 3.25
C LEU A 108 7.60 -3.03 4.56
N ASP A 109 8.02 -2.13 5.46
CA ASP A 109 8.58 -2.52 6.76
C ASP A 109 7.54 -3.24 7.63
N ILE A 110 6.29 -2.75 7.67
CA ILE A 110 5.19 -3.43 8.38
C ILE A 110 5.01 -4.88 7.89
N ILE A 111 5.02 -5.09 6.57
CA ILE A 111 4.88 -6.44 5.99
C ILE A 111 6.09 -7.30 6.37
N GLN A 112 7.32 -6.78 6.23
CA GLN A 112 8.55 -7.50 6.57
C GLN A 112 8.61 -7.86 8.06
N MET A 113 8.18 -6.97 8.95
CA MET A 113 8.10 -7.23 10.38
C MET A 113 7.05 -8.28 10.69
N ALA A 114 5.82 -8.17 10.16
CA ALA A 114 4.77 -9.16 10.37
C ALA A 114 5.20 -10.57 9.90
N ILE A 115 5.93 -10.67 8.79
CA ILE A 115 6.49 -11.94 8.31
C ILE A 115 7.49 -12.51 9.31
N THR A 116 8.42 -11.67 9.79
CA THR A 116 9.49 -12.08 10.72
C THR A 116 8.91 -12.51 12.06
N GLU A 117 7.97 -11.73 12.60
CA GLU A 117 7.24 -11.96 13.83
C GLU A 117 6.49 -13.30 13.80
N LEU A 118 5.65 -13.54 12.78
CA LEU A 118 4.90 -14.79 12.66
C LEU A 118 5.82 -16.01 12.54
N LYS A 119 6.86 -15.91 11.71
CA LYS A 119 7.80 -17.02 11.49
C LYS A 119 8.61 -17.34 12.76
N SER A 120 8.89 -16.34 13.58
CA SER A 120 9.76 -16.48 14.76
C SER A 120 9.00 -16.76 16.06
N SER A 121 7.75 -16.31 16.21
CA SER A 121 6.99 -16.46 17.46
C SER A 121 6.84 -17.92 17.89
N THR A 122 7.54 -18.28 18.98
CA THR A 122 7.45 -19.59 19.61
C THR A 122 6.15 -19.73 20.40
N LYS A 123 5.67 -18.63 20.99
CA LYS A 123 4.41 -18.57 21.73
C LYS A 123 3.22 -18.88 20.82
N PHE A 124 3.13 -18.24 19.65
CA PHE A 124 2.05 -18.52 18.71
C PHE A 124 2.10 -19.96 18.18
N LYS A 125 3.29 -20.50 17.90
CA LYS A 125 3.45 -21.93 17.56
C LYS A 125 2.93 -22.85 18.67
N HIS A 126 3.17 -22.50 19.94
CA HIS A 126 2.64 -23.24 21.08
C HIS A 126 1.12 -23.19 21.13
N VAL A 127 0.51 -22.01 20.91
CA VAL A 127 -0.95 -21.86 20.82
C VAL A 127 -1.51 -22.79 19.75
N LEU A 128 -0.95 -22.79 18.53
CA LEU A 128 -1.40 -23.66 17.43
C LEU A 128 -1.27 -25.15 17.78
N LYS A 129 -0.18 -25.55 18.44
CA LYS A 129 0.01 -26.93 18.90
C LYS A 129 -1.08 -27.35 19.90
N THR A 130 -1.43 -26.45 20.82
CA THR A 130 -2.49 -26.71 21.81
C THR A 130 -3.86 -26.77 21.15
N VAL A 131 -4.15 -25.90 20.18
CA VAL A 131 -5.37 -25.98 19.36
C VAL A 131 -5.46 -27.32 18.64
N LEU A 132 -4.38 -27.78 18.01
CA LEU A 132 -4.35 -29.09 17.34
C LEU A 132 -4.61 -30.24 18.33
N ALA A 133 -4.00 -30.20 19.51
CA ALA A 133 -4.19 -31.23 20.54
C ALA A 133 -5.64 -31.28 21.05
N ILE A 134 -6.23 -30.13 21.35
CA ILE A 134 -7.64 -30.02 21.76
C ILE A 134 -8.56 -30.51 20.63
N GLY A 135 -8.31 -30.09 19.39
CA GLY A 135 -9.08 -30.51 18.22
C GLY A 135 -9.03 -32.03 18.02
N ASN A 136 -7.86 -32.64 18.13
CA ASN A 136 -7.68 -34.09 18.01
C ASN A 136 -8.35 -34.87 19.13
N TYR A 137 -8.31 -34.36 20.36
CA TYR A 137 -9.00 -34.97 21.49
C TYR A 137 -10.53 -34.97 21.28
N LEU A 138 -11.10 -33.80 20.93
CA LEU A 138 -12.54 -33.64 20.73
C LEU A 138 -13.05 -34.46 19.54
N ASN A 139 -12.26 -34.59 18.48
CA ASN A 139 -12.65 -35.24 17.23
C ASN A 139 -12.13 -36.67 17.09
N GLY A 140 -11.56 -37.27 18.15
CA GLY A 140 -10.82 -38.54 18.09
C GLY A 140 -11.61 -39.74 17.54
N GLN A 141 -12.95 -39.71 17.60
CA GLN A 141 -13.84 -40.74 17.05
C GLN A 141 -14.42 -40.40 15.67
N THR A 142 -14.01 -39.28 15.09
CA THR A 142 -14.48 -38.82 13.77
C THR A 142 -13.37 -38.90 12.74
N VAL A 143 -13.72 -38.75 11.45
CA VAL A 143 -12.75 -38.61 10.37
C VAL A 143 -11.83 -37.38 10.51
N ARG A 144 -12.15 -36.44 11.40
CA ARG A 144 -11.36 -35.24 11.70
C ARG A 144 -10.37 -35.44 12.85
N GLY A 145 -10.35 -36.61 13.50
CA GLY A 145 -9.35 -36.96 14.51
C GLY A 145 -7.99 -37.29 13.90
N ASN A 146 -6.94 -37.36 14.74
CA ASN A 146 -5.55 -37.65 14.33
C ASN A 146 -5.01 -36.75 13.20
N ALA A 147 -5.48 -35.52 13.13
CA ALA A 147 -4.97 -34.52 12.20
C ALA A 147 -3.52 -34.13 12.55
N ARG A 148 -2.73 -33.82 11.51
CA ARG A 148 -1.35 -33.33 11.65
C ARG A 148 -1.23 -31.79 11.61
N GLY A 149 -2.31 -31.13 11.23
CA GLY A 149 -2.45 -29.68 11.08
C GLY A 149 -3.90 -29.33 10.79
N PHE A 150 -4.20 -28.03 10.73
CA PHE A 150 -5.50 -27.50 10.40
C PHE A 150 -5.33 -26.18 9.62
N HIS A 151 -6.31 -25.82 8.79
CA HIS A 151 -6.34 -24.52 8.11
C HIS A 151 -6.62 -23.39 9.11
N LEU A 152 -6.03 -22.22 8.89
CA LEU A 152 -6.07 -21.12 9.86
C LEU A 152 -7.49 -20.60 10.11
N ASP A 153 -8.41 -20.76 9.16
CA ASP A 153 -9.83 -20.42 9.29
C ASP A 153 -10.51 -21.15 10.48
N ALA A 154 -9.99 -22.31 10.89
CA ALA A 154 -10.48 -23.05 12.05
C ALA A 154 -10.30 -22.27 13.37
N LEU A 155 -9.30 -21.39 13.46
CA LEU A 155 -9.07 -20.54 14.63
C LEU A 155 -10.27 -19.64 14.93
N LEU A 156 -10.91 -19.11 13.88
CA LEU A 156 -12.06 -18.22 14.01
C LEU A 156 -13.29 -18.94 14.58
N LYS A 157 -13.44 -20.24 14.26
CA LYS A 157 -14.57 -21.08 14.70
C LYS A 157 -14.51 -21.41 16.19
N MET A 158 -13.35 -21.27 16.85
CA MET A 158 -13.20 -21.56 18.28
C MET A 158 -14.02 -20.63 19.16
N ARG A 159 -14.23 -19.37 18.73
CA ARG A 159 -15.06 -18.41 19.45
C ARG A 159 -16.53 -18.81 19.43
N ASP A 160 -16.98 -19.48 18.38
CA ASP A 160 -18.40 -19.81 18.18
C ASP A 160 -18.76 -21.21 18.73
N THR A 161 -17.76 -22.04 19.00
CA THR A 161 -17.95 -23.37 19.59
C THR A 161 -18.20 -23.26 21.09
N ARG A 162 -19.41 -23.56 21.55
CA ARG A 162 -19.76 -23.52 22.98
C ARG A 162 -19.13 -24.68 23.75
N ALA A 163 -18.77 -24.43 25.00
CA ALA A 163 -18.40 -25.49 25.94
C ALA A 163 -19.65 -26.11 26.57
N GLU A 164 -19.68 -27.43 26.75
CA GLU A 164 -20.75 -28.17 27.43
C GLU A 164 -20.17 -28.96 28.62
N GLY A 165 -20.84 -28.94 29.78
CA GLY A 165 -20.41 -29.65 31.00
C GLY A 165 -20.66 -28.90 32.32
N GLU A 166 -20.46 -29.58 33.45
CA GLU A 166 -20.50 -28.97 34.79
C GLU A 166 -19.27 -28.06 35.02
N GLY A 167 -19.48 -26.83 35.51
CA GLY A 167 -18.41 -25.82 35.70
C GLY A 167 -18.23 -24.81 34.56
N VAL A 168 -19.06 -24.89 33.51
CA VAL A 168 -19.04 -24.03 32.30
C VAL A 168 -19.42 -22.56 32.54
N SER A 169 -19.87 -22.18 33.74
CA SER A 169 -20.37 -20.83 34.03
C SER A 169 -19.37 -19.69 33.77
N ASN A 170 -18.06 -19.98 33.72
CA ASN A 170 -17.00 -19.00 33.46
C ASN A 170 -16.20 -19.26 32.17
N VAL A 171 -16.52 -20.31 31.40
CA VAL A 171 -15.79 -20.70 30.17
C VAL A 171 -16.80 -20.99 29.06
N PRO A 172 -17.37 -19.95 28.42
CA PRO A 172 -18.53 -20.13 27.54
C PRO A 172 -18.21 -20.79 26.20
N THR A 173 -16.95 -20.75 25.76
CA THR A 173 -16.56 -21.21 24.41
C THR A 173 -15.24 -21.98 24.42
N LEU A 174 -14.95 -22.70 23.34
CA LEU A 174 -13.70 -23.43 23.16
C LEU A 174 -12.48 -22.51 23.18
N LEU A 175 -12.63 -21.27 22.68
CA LEU A 175 -11.61 -20.24 22.80
C LEU A 175 -11.31 -19.89 24.27
N HIS A 176 -12.34 -19.72 25.10
CA HIS A 176 -12.14 -19.49 26.54
C HIS A 176 -11.45 -20.68 27.20
N TYR A 177 -11.84 -21.90 26.80
CA TYR A 177 -11.21 -23.10 27.33
C TYR A 177 -9.72 -23.17 26.95
N LEU A 178 -9.37 -22.84 25.70
CA LEU A 178 -7.99 -22.75 25.25
C LEU A 178 -7.18 -21.75 26.10
N VAL A 179 -7.71 -20.53 26.28
CA VAL A 179 -7.03 -19.48 27.06
C VAL A 179 -6.86 -19.94 28.52
N TYR A 180 -7.91 -20.48 29.13
CA TYR A 180 -7.85 -21.02 30.49
C TYR A 180 -6.80 -22.13 30.61
N PHE A 181 -6.81 -23.09 29.68
CA PHE A 181 -5.88 -24.21 29.67
C PHE A 181 -4.43 -23.74 29.55
N LEU A 182 -4.15 -22.83 28.61
CA LEU A 182 -2.82 -22.25 28.43
C LEU A 182 -2.35 -21.47 29.66
N SER A 183 -3.21 -20.67 30.29
CA SER A 183 -2.88 -19.92 31.51
C SER A 183 -2.51 -20.80 32.71
N LYS A 184 -2.89 -22.08 32.69
CA LYS A 184 -2.53 -23.05 33.72
C LYS A 184 -1.19 -23.73 33.46
N SER A 185 -0.82 -23.88 32.20
CA SER A 185 0.42 -24.54 31.80
C SER A 185 1.59 -23.59 31.65
N ASP A 186 1.37 -22.41 31.07
CA ASP A 186 2.42 -21.44 30.73
C ASP A 186 1.80 -20.04 30.60
N ASP A 187 2.05 -19.18 31.58
CA ASP A 187 1.48 -17.83 31.66
C ASP A 187 2.12 -16.85 30.67
N ASP A 188 3.27 -17.17 30.08
CA ASP A 188 3.89 -16.31 29.07
C ASP A 188 3.29 -16.55 27.67
N VAL A 189 2.87 -17.78 27.38
CA VAL A 189 2.27 -18.15 26.07
C VAL A 189 0.97 -17.39 25.79
N VAL A 190 0.17 -17.08 26.82
CA VAL A 190 -1.07 -16.29 26.64
C VAL A 190 -0.80 -14.86 26.16
N ASN A 191 0.44 -14.37 26.29
CA ASN A 191 0.86 -13.05 25.83
C ASN A 191 1.49 -13.06 24.41
N PHE A 192 1.25 -14.10 23.61
CA PHE A 192 1.83 -14.24 22.25
C PHE A 192 1.58 -13.05 21.33
N ARG A 193 0.52 -12.25 21.56
CA ARG A 193 0.21 -11.05 20.78
C ARG A 193 1.37 -10.05 20.76
N GLN A 194 2.18 -10.02 21.81
CA GLN A 194 3.37 -9.16 21.90
C GLN A 194 4.45 -9.55 20.87
N ASP A 195 4.49 -10.82 20.46
CA ASP A 195 5.44 -11.32 19.46
C ASP A 195 4.99 -11.02 18.01
N ILE A 196 3.76 -10.55 17.80
CA ILE A 196 3.12 -10.36 16.48
C ILE A 196 2.48 -8.97 16.34
N SER A 197 3.20 -7.96 16.80
CA SER A 197 2.70 -6.59 16.97
C SER A 197 2.31 -5.88 15.66
N HIS A 198 2.95 -6.22 14.54
CA HIS A 198 2.71 -5.58 13.24
C HIS A 198 1.56 -6.23 12.46
N LEU A 199 1.06 -7.38 12.92
CA LEU A 199 0.09 -8.19 12.20
C LEU A 199 -1.21 -7.42 11.88
N GLN A 200 -1.73 -6.64 12.84
CA GLN A 200 -2.96 -5.88 12.64
C GLN A 200 -2.79 -4.76 11.61
N ALA A 201 -1.61 -4.15 11.52
CA ALA A 201 -1.30 -3.16 10.50
C ALA A 201 -1.14 -3.83 9.14
N ALA A 202 -0.41 -4.94 9.08
CA ALA A 202 -0.21 -5.73 7.87
C ALA A 202 -1.53 -6.22 7.24
N ALA A 203 -2.51 -6.62 8.07
CA ALA A 203 -3.85 -7.01 7.62
C ALA A 203 -4.64 -5.91 6.90
N LYS A 204 -4.26 -4.64 7.05
CA LYS A 204 -4.91 -3.50 6.39
C LYS A 204 -4.22 -3.09 5.08
N LEU A 205 -3.05 -3.63 4.80
CA LEU A 205 -2.24 -3.29 3.63
C LEU A 205 -2.48 -4.30 2.50
N SER A 206 -2.61 -3.79 1.29
CA SER A 206 -2.65 -4.64 0.09
C SER A 206 -1.23 -4.81 -0.45
N ALA A 207 -0.56 -5.90 -0.10
CA ALA A 207 0.79 -6.19 -0.59
C ALA A 207 0.88 -6.20 -2.12
N PRO A 208 -0.08 -6.75 -2.89
CA PRO A 208 -0.06 -6.67 -4.35
C PRO A 208 -0.07 -5.24 -4.88
N THR A 209 -0.85 -4.35 -4.25
CA THR A 209 -0.91 -2.93 -4.64
C THR A 209 0.42 -2.25 -4.34
N LEU A 210 0.99 -2.49 -3.16
CA LEU A 210 2.29 -1.96 -2.76
C LEU A 210 3.41 -2.39 -3.73
N PHE A 211 3.46 -3.67 -4.10
CA PHE A 211 4.43 -4.19 -5.06
C PHE A 211 4.24 -3.60 -6.46
N ALA A 212 2.99 -3.38 -6.88
CA ALA A 212 2.69 -2.71 -8.14
C ALA A 212 3.18 -1.25 -8.13
N THR A 213 3.03 -0.53 -7.02
CA THR A 213 3.52 0.85 -6.87
C THR A 213 5.05 0.92 -7.01
N VAL A 214 5.80 0.02 -6.36
CA VAL A 214 7.27 -0.07 -6.52
C VAL A 214 7.67 -0.34 -7.97
N ASN A 215 6.96 -1.25 -8.65
CA ASN A 215 7.19 -1.52 -10.07
C ASN A 215 6.91 -0.30 -10.96
N SER A 216 5.90 0.51 -10.60
CA SER A 216 5.59 1.78 -11.27
C SER A 216 6.72 2.80 -11.14
N LEU A 217 7.34 2.94 -9.95
CA LEU A 217 8.52 3.81 -9.76
C LEU A 217 9.65 3.45 -10.74
N ASN A 218 9.94 2.15 -10.89
CA ASN A 218 10.92 1.66 -11.85
C ASN A 218 10.50 1.93 -13.30
N GLY A 219 9.22 1.81 -13.62
CA GLY A 219 8.68 2.20 -14.93
C GLY A 219 8.89 3.68 -15.24
N ASN A 220 8.53 4.56 -14.31
CA ASN A 220 8.68 6.01 -14.43
C ASN A 220 10.15 6.42 -14.56
N LEU A 221 11.06 5.80 -13.80
CA LEU A 221 12.49 6.05 -13.93
C LEU A 221 13.03 5.62 -15.30
N ASN A 222 12.59 4.47 -15.82
CA ASN A 222 12.97 4.03 -17.16
C ASN A 222 12.43 4.96 -18.25
N GLN A 223 11.22 5.52 -18.06
CA GLN A 223 10.68 6.55 -18.95
C GLN A 223 11.60 7.79 -18.98
N ILE A 224 12.08 8.27 -17.83
CA ILE A 224 13.04 9.40 -17.80
C ILE A 224 14.31 9.05 -18.59
N LYS A 225 14.87 7.86 -18.40
CA LYS A 225 16.08 7.42 -19.11
C LYS A 225 15.86 7.36 -20.63
N GLU A 226 14.70 6.86 -21.06
CA GLU A 226 14.31 6.86 -22.47
C GLU A 226 14.23 8.30 -23.02
N GLU A 227 13.57 9.21 -22.30
CA GLU A 227 13.47 10.63 -22.68
C GLU A 227 14.83 11.32 -22.76
N LEU A 228 15.74 11.05 -21.83
CA LEU A 228 17.12 11.55 -21.84
C LEU A 228 17.88 11.09 -23.09
N SER A 229 17.73 9.81 -23.44
CA SER A 229 18.38 9.23 -24.62
C SER A 229 17.90 9.87 -25.93
N LEU A 230 16.64 10.29 -25.98
CA LEU A 230 16.01 10.92 -27.14
C LEU A 230 16.26 12.44 -27.18
N SER A 231 16.39 13.09 -26.03
CA SER A 231 16.73 14.52 -25.92
C SER A 231 18.17 14.79 -26.32
N THR A 232 19.12 13.93 -25.95
CA THR A 232 20.55 14.05 -26.33
C THR A 232 20.77 14.02 -27.85
N ARG A 233 19.83 13.43 -28.60
CA ARG A 233 19.89 13.33 -30.08
C ARG A 233 19.40 14.59 -30.80
N ARG A 234 18.82 15.57 -30.08
CA ARG A 234 18.32 16.82 -30.67
C ARG A 234 19.22 17.98 -30.26
N LYS A 235 19.87 18.62 -31.23
CA LYS A 235 20.45 19.95 -31.02
C LYS A 235 19.30 20.93 -30.86
N THR A 236 19.06 21.42 -29.65
CA THR A 236 18.24 22.61 -29.44
C THR A 236 18.98 23.83 -30.00
N SER A 237 18.24 24.77 -30.57
CA SER A 237 18.77 26.05 -31.07
C SER A 237 19.59 26.76 -29.98
N GLU A 238 20.69 27.43 -30.34
CA GLU A 238 21.55 28.20 -29.42
C GLU A 238 20.81 29.29 -28.62
N LEU A 239 19.58 29.63 -29.01
CA LEU A 239 18.77 30.69 -28.44
C LEU A 239 17.84 30.26 -27.27
N GLN A 240 17.72 28.96 -26.96
CA GLN A 240 16.83 28.48 -25.90
C GLN A 240 17.48 27.36 -25.07
N ILE A 241 17.80 27.65 -23.81
CA ILE A 241 18.43 26.70 -22.88
C ILE A 241 17.35 25.71 -22.42
N ASP A 242 17.35 24.50 -22.98
CA ASP A 242 16.52 23.40 -22.49
C ASP A 242 17.21 22.68 -21.32
N ARG A 243 16.69 22.88 -20.10
CA ARG A 243 17.29 22.33 -18.87
C ARG A 243 16.81 20.93 -18.52
N PHE A 244 15.96 20.31 -19.34
CA PHE A 244 15.43 18.98 -19.04
C PHE A 244 16.52 17.93 -18.90
N ALA A 245 17.48 17.90 -19.84
CA ALA A 245 18.53 16.90 -19.81
C ALA A 245 19.39 17.00 -18.55
N GLU A 246 19.78 18.22 -18.17
CA GLU A 246 20.55 18.49 -16.96
C GLU A 246 19.79 18.06 -15.70
N ALA A 247 18.57 18.57 -15.51
CA ALA A 247 17.76 18.30 -14.32
C ALA A 247 17.39 16.82 -14.17
N MET A 248 17.08 16.13 -15.27
CA MET A 248 16.71 14.73 -15.25
C MET A 248 17.93 13.80 -15.10
N GLN A 249 19.10 14.17 -15.62
CA GLN A 249 20.33 13.40 -15.39
C GLN A 249 20.74 13.43 -13.92
N GLU A 250 20.72 14.62 -13.29
CA GLU A 250 20.97 14.76 -11.86
C GLU A 250 20.00 13.90 -11.03
N PHE A 251 18.70 14.00 -11.33
CA PHE A 251 17.70 13.18 -10.65
C PHE A 251 17.91 11.67 -10.84
N VAL A 252 18.25 11.21 -12.05
CA VAL A 252 18.48 9.78 -12.29
C VAL A 252 19.67 9.25 -11.49
N LEU A 253 20.75 10.04 -11.34
CA LEU A 253 21.90 9.65 -10.53
C LEU A 253 21.52 9.40 -9.06
N GLU A 254 20.57 10.18 -8.53
CA GLU A 254 20.07 10.01 -7.17
C GLU A 254 19.03 8.88 -7.06
N ALA A 255 18.04 8.86 -7.96
CA ALA A 255 16.87 8.00 -7.85
C ALA A 255 17.14 6.55 -8.27
N GLU A 256 18.03 6.31 -9.23
CA GLU A 256 18.31 4.97 -9.74
C GLU A 256 18.80 3.96 -8.70
N PRO A 257 19.83 4.25 -7.88
CA PRO A 257 20.24 3.30 -6.84
C PRO A 257 19.10 3.02 -5.86
N VAL A 258 18.35 4.06 -5.45
CA VAL A 258 17.23 3.92 -4.51
C VAL A 258 16.12 3.02 -5.07
N VAL A 259 15.73 3.23 -6.33
CA VAL A 259 14.71 2.40 -6.99
C VAL A 259 15.19 0.95 -7.14
N ASN A 260 16.47 0.73 -7.45
CA ASN A 260 17.04 -0.60 -7.57
C ASN A 260 17.03 -1.35 -6.24
N ASP A 261 17.43 -0.68 -5.16
CA ASP A 261 17.43 -1.23 -3.81
C ASP A 261 16.00 -1.53 -3.33
N LEU A 262 15.08 -0.59 -3.54
CA LEU A 262 13.66 -0.75 -3.20
C LEU A 262 13.04 -1.94 -3.95
N LYS A 263 13.37 -2.11 -5.23
CA LYS A 263 12.92 -3.24 -6.05
C LYS A 263 13.49 -4.58 -5.55
N ALA A 264 14.76 -4.62 -5.17
CA ALA A 264 15.39 -5.82 -4.62
C ALA A 264 14.75 -6.20 -3.28
N MET A 265 14.58 -5.22 -2.38
CA MET A 265 13.89 -5.39 -1.09
C MET A 265 12.46 -5.90 -1.28
N THR A 266 11.69 -5.27 -2.18
CA THR A 266 10.30 -5.66 -2.45
C THR A 266 10.20 -7.10 -2.95
N ARG A 267 11.13 -7.53 -3.84
CA ARG A 267 11.16 -8.91 -4.35
C ARG A 267 11.43 -9.91 -3.24
N ASP A 268 12.36 -9.60 -2.35
CA ASP A 268 12.70 -10.44 -1.19
C ASP A 268 11.53 -10.54 -0.20
N ILE A 269 10.83 -9.42 0.08
CA ILE A 269 9.61 -9.40 0.90
C ILE A 269 8.52 -10.26 0.26
N GLU A 270 8.30 -10.13 -1.05
CA GLU A 270 7.30 -10.91 -1.78
C GLU A 270 7.58 -12.43 -1.70
N GLU A 271 8.83 -12.85 -1.86
CA GLU A 271 9.25 -14.24 -1.75
C GLU A 271 9.03 -14.77 -0.32
N LYS A 272 9.49 -14.02 0.69
CA LYS A 272 9.31 -14.37 2.10
C LYS A 272 7.83 -14.45 2.51
N LEU A 273 6.98 -13.60 1.94
CA LEU A 273 5.54 -13.62 2.19
C LEU A 273 4.90 -14.90 1.64
N LYS A 274 5.24 -15.28 0.41
CA LYS A 274 4.78 -16.54 -0.18
C LYS A 274 5.23 -17.74 0.65
N ASP A 275 6.50 -17.76 1.06
CA ASP A 275 7.05 -18.79 1.93
C ASP A 275 6.34 -18.87 3.29
N LEU A 276 5.95 -17.72 3.87
CA LEU A 276 5.22 -17.68 5.12
C LEU A 276 3.82 -18.29 4.97
N ILE A 277 3.10 -17.93 3.91
CA ILE A 277 1.76 -18.46 3.63
C ILE A 277 1.84 -19.99 3.48
N VAL A 278 2.80 -20.49 2.70
CA VAL A 278 3.06 -21.93 2.53
C VAL A 278 3.46 -22.58 3.86
N TYR A 279 4.27 -21.91 4.68
CA TYR A 279 4.68 -22.40 6.00
C TYR A 279 3.49 -22.66 6.94
N TYR A 280 2.42 -21.87 6.83
CA TYR A 280 1.17 -22.07 7.56
C TYR A 280 0.19 -23.02 6.88
N GLY A 281 0.55 -23.59 5.72
CA GLY A 281 -0.26 -24.59 5.01
C GLY A 281 -1.34 -24.01 4.10
N GLU A 282 -1.30 -22.71 3.82
CA GLU A 282 -2.21 -22.05 2.88
C GLU A 282 -1.56 -21.91 1.50
N ASP A 283 -2.36 -21.71 0.44
CA ASP A 283 -1.87 -21.53 -0.93
C ASP A 283 -1.76 -20.04 -1.29
N PRO A 284 -0.54 -19.50 -1.52
CA PRO A 284 -0.33 -18.07 -1.83
C PRO A 284 -0.98 -17.61 -3.14
N ASN A 285 -1.48 -18.52 -3.98
CA ASN A 285 -2.22 -18.17 -5.19
C ASN A 285 -3.73 -18.01 -4.93
N THR A 286 -4.24 -18.48 -3.79
CA THR A 286 -5.67 -18.46 -3.46
C THR A 286 -5.99 -17.48 -2.34
N ILE A 287 -5.18 -17.44 -1.28
CA ILE A 287 -5.37 -16.52 -0.17
C ILE A 287 -4.65 -15.20 -0.44
N LYS A 288 -5.32 -14.08 -0.18
CA LYS A 288 -4.69 -12.76 -0.24
C LYS A 288 -3.86 -12.51 1.01
N SER A 289 -2.78 -11.73 0.89
CA SER A 289 -1.91 -11.39 2.01
C SER A 289 -2.64 -10.72 3.19
N GLU A 290 -3.51 -9.76 2.88
CA GLU A 290 -4.33 -9.04 3.85
C GLU A 290 -5.27 -9.99 4.60
N GLU A 291 -5.88 -10.93 3.88
CA GLU A 291 -6.79 -11.94 4.44
C GLU A 291 -6.03 -12.93 5.34
N PHE A 292 -4.86 -13.41 4.89
CA PHE A 292 -3.99 -14.27 5.67
C PHE A 292 -3.62 -13.63 7.02
N PHE A 293 -3.18 -12.37 7.01
CA PHE A 293 -2.87 -11.63 8.23
C PHE A 293 -4.13 -11.36 9.08
N ASP A 294 -5.26 -11.06 8.45
CA ASP A 294 -6.52 -10.75 9.15
C ASP A 294 -7.08 -11.94 9.94
N ILE A 295 -6.97 -13.17 9.40
CA ILE A 295 -7.40 -14.39 10.12
C ILE A 295 -6.68 -14.49 11.47
N ILE A 296 -5.36 -14.34 11.46
CA ILE A 296 -4.53 -14.48 12.66
C ILE A 296 -4.75 -13.27 13.60
N SER A 297 -4.88 -12.06 13.04
CA SER A 297 -5.18 -10.82 13.80
C SER A 297 -6.52 -10.92 14.52
N THR A 298 -7.56 -11.38 13.82
CA THR A 298 -8.91 -11.55 14.37
C THR A 298 -8.94 -12.62 15.47
N PHE A 299 -8.22 -13.73 15.28
CA PHE A 299 -8.03 -14.73 16.32
C PHE A 299 -7.32 -14.13 17.54
N SER A 300 -6.21 -13.40 17.34
CA SER A 300 -5.44 -12.79 18.42
C SER A 300 -6.28 -11.80 19.24
N ASN A 301 -7.09 -10.97 18.59
CA ASN A 301 -7.98 -10.03 19.28
C ASN A 301 -9.09 -10.76 20.05
N SER A 302 -9.64 -11.84 19.47
CA SER A 302 -10.63 -12.67 20.16
C SER A 302 -10.03 -13.39 21.37
N PHE A 303 -8.77 -13.82 21.28
CA PHE A 303 -8.03 -14.48 22.36
C PHE A 303 -7.80 -13.53 23.53
N GLU A 304 -7.32 -12.31 23.28
CA GLU A 304 -7.11 -11.27 24.29
C GLU A 304 -8.43 -10.91 24.99
N LYS A 305 -9.51 -10.76 24.23
CA LYS A 305 -10.84 -10.54 24.79
C LYS A 305 -11.28 -11.67 25.73
N ALA A 306 -11.10 -12.93 25.32
CA ALA A 306 -11.42 -14.09 26.16
C ALA A 306 -10.54 -14.14 27.43
N GLN A 307 -9.27 -13.73 27.35
CA GLN A 307 -8.38 -13.62 28.51
C GLN A 307 -8.89 -12.62 29.55
N ILE A 308 -9.35 -11.44 29.09
CA ILE A 308 -9.96 -10.42 29.95
C ILE A 308 -11.24 -10.96 30.59
N GLU A 309 -12.13 -11.58 29.81
CA GLU A 309 -13.40 -12.13 30.30
C GLU A 309 -13.19 -13.22 31.38
N ILE A 310 -12.19 -14.08 31.22
CA ILE A 310 -11.81 -15.11 32.21
C ILE A 310 -11.29 -14.47 33.50
N HIS A 311 -10.41 -13.47 33.38
CA HIS A 311 -9.85 -12.76 34.53
C HIS A 311 -10.96 -12.09 35.36
N GLU A 312 -11.87 -11.36 34.70
CA GLU A 312 -13.00 -10.73 35.35
C GLU A 312 -13.96 -11.74 36.00
N ALA A 313 -14.22 -12.88 35.34
CA ALA A 313 -15.08 -13.91 35.89
C ALA A 313 -14.50 -14.50 37.18
N ARG A 314 -13.17 -14.70 37.23
CA ARG A 314 -12.46 -15.18 38.42
C ARG A 314 -12.53 -14.18 39.57
N GLU A 315 -12.32 -12.89 39.30
CA GLU A 315 -12.46 -11.82 40.29
C GLU A 315 -13.89 -11.72 40.85
N ARG A 316 -14.91 -11.83 39.98
CA ARG A 316 -16.32 -11.86 40.39
C ARG A 316 -16.63 -13.06 41.29
N ALA A 317 -16.09 -14.24 40.97
CA ALA A 317 -16.28 -15.45 41.78
C ALA A 317 -15.64 -15.32 43.17
N LEU A 318 -14.40 -14.81 43.25
CA LEU A 318 -13.70 -14.57 44.51
C LEU A 318 -14.45 -13.56 45.41
N LYS A 319 -15.00 -12.48 44.83
CA LYS A 319 -15.82 -11.52 45.57
C LYS A 319 -17.09 -12.14 46.13
N ARG A 320 -17.79 -12.97 45.36
CA ARG A 320 -18.99 -13.70 45.81
C ARG A 320 -18.68 -14.67 46.94
N GLN A 321 -17.57 -15.41 46.84
CA GLN A 321 -17.15 -16.33 47.89
C GLN A 321 -16.85 -15.60 49.20
N ARG A 322 -16.09 -14.50 49.16
CA ARG A 322 -15.82 -13.68 50.35
C ARG A 322 -17.09 -13.11 50.98
N GLN A 323 -18.07 -12.72 50.17
CA GLN A 323 -19.37 -12.23 50.67
C GLN A 323 -20.18 -13.32 51.35
N GLN A 324 -20.10 -14.57 50.87
CA GLN A 324 -20.77 -15.72 51.48
C GLN A 324 -20.08 -16.16 52.79
N GLU A 325 -18.75 -16.03 52.88
CA GLU A 325 -17.99 -16.34 54.11
C GLU A 325 -18.19 -15.30 55.23
N MET A 326 -18.72 -14.10 54.91
CA MET A 326 -19.02 -13.04 55.87
C MET A 326 -20.49 -13.02 56.36
N GLN A 327 -21.36 -13.90 55.83
CA GLN A 327 -22.77 -14.02 56.23
C GLN A 327 -22.99 -15.22 57.14
#